data_AF-A0A914NWM4-F1
#
_entry.id   AF-A0A914NWM4-F1
#
_cell.length_a   1.000
_cell.length_b   1.000
_cell.length_c   1.000
_cell.angle_alpha   90.00
_cell.angle_beta   90.00
_cell.angle_gamma   90.00
#
_symmetry.space_group_name_H-M   'P 1'
#
loop_
_entity.id
_entity.type
_entity.pdbx_description
1 polymer ?
#
loop_
_entity_poly.entity_id
_entity_poly.type
_entity_poly.pdbx_seq_one_letter_code
_entity_poly.pdbx_strand_id
1 'polypeptide(L)'
;IPHRGLGRRIQINGFIENALRPDGLLIIRLISINSGDLITSRLIATLWQDYQQRLHEIDPLIPEEENFNEPDSLLGIKNKNGKKS
;
A
#
# COMPACT_ATOMS: atom_id res chain seq x y z
N ILE A 1 13.78 2.61 -21.11
CA ILE A 1 13.44 3.66 -20.12
C ILE A 1 13.57 3.02 -18.74
N PRO A 2 14.45 3.48 -17.82
CA PRO A 2 14.77 2.70 -16.62
C PRO A 2 13.75 2.99 -15.50
N HIS A 3 12.69 2.17 -15.41
CA HIS A 3 11.67 2.29 -14.36
C HIS A 3 12.15 1.93 -12.95
N ARG A 4 13.34 1.32 -12.79
CA ARG A 4 13.88 0.90 -11.47
C ARG A 4 14.27 2.05 -10.54
N GLY A 5 14.71 3.20 -11.08
CA GLY A 5 15.19 4.33 -10.26
C GLY A 5 14.07 5.08 -9.54
N LEU A 6 12.89 5.14 -10.16
CA LEU A 6 11.73 5.88 -9.65
C LEU A 6 11.11 5.17 -8.44
N GLY A 7 10.93 3.85 -8.53
CA GLY A 7 10.40 3.05 -7.41
C GLY A 7 11.27 3.16 -6.16
N ARG A 8 12.59 3.12 -6.30
CA ARG A 8 13.52 3.26 -5.16
C ARG A 8 13.39 4.62 -4.48
N ARG A 9 13.29 5.72 -5.25
CA ARG A 9 13.10 7.06 -4.68
C ARG A 9 11.78 7.17 -3.93
N ILE A 10 10.70 6.62 -4.48
CA ILE A 10 9.38 6.62 -3.82
C ILE A 10 9.44 5.85 -2.51
N GLN A 11 10.06 4.67 -2.48
CA GLN A 11 10.22 3.89 -1.24
C GLN A 11 11.08 4.60 -0.20
N ILE A 12 12.17 5.26 -0.62
CA ILE A 12 13.03 6.05 0.29
C ILE A 12 12.25 7.23 0.86
N ASN A 13 11.51 7.96 0.03
CA ASN A 13 10.68 9.07 0.50
C ASN A 13 9.60 8.56 1.46
N GLY A 14 8.95 7.44 1.15
CA GLY A 14 7.97 6.81 2.04
C GLY A 14 8.55 6.41 3.40
N PHE A 15 9.79 5.91 3.43
CA PHE A 15 10.49 5.62 4.68
C PHE A 15 10.82 6.89 5.47
N ILE A 16 11.30 7.94 4.80
CA ILE A 16 11.64 9.21 5.45
C ILE A 16 10.39 9.90 6.00
N GLU A 17 9.36 10.04 5.18
CA GLU A 17 8.19 10.86 5.47
C GLU A 17 7.18 10.13 6.36
N ASN A 18 6.95 8.84 6.14
CA ASN A 18 5.90 8.10 6.84
C ASN A 18 6.42 7.28 8.02
N ALA A 19 7.60 6.66 7.87
CA ALA A 19 8.15 5.79 8.92
C ALA A 19 9.03 6.56 9.92
N LEU A 20 10.05 7.28 9.44
CA LEU A 20 10.96 8.01 10.31
C LEU A 20 10.33 9.30 10.84
N ARG A 21 9.69 10.09 9.97
CA ARG A 21 9.19 11.44 10.26
C ARG A 21 10.32 12.39 10.72
N PRO A 22 10.05 13.69 10.89
CA PRO A 22 11.06 14.64 11.35
C PRO A 22 11.69 14.26 12.69
N ASP A 23 10.91 13.71 13.62
CA ASP A 23 11.39 13.33 14.96
C ASP A 23 12.34 12.13 14.92
N GLY A 24 12.04 11.10 14.10
CA GLY A 24 12.93 9.95 13.95
C GLY A 24 14.24 10.33 13.26
N LEU A 25 14.20 11.24 12.29
CA LEU A 25 15.40 11.85 11.71
C LEU A 25 16.25 12.59 12.75
N LEU A 26 15.61 13.35 13.64
CA LEU A 26 16.31 14.05 14.74
C LEU A 26 16.99 13.04 15.68
N ILE A 27 16.30 11.98 16.08
CA ILE A 27 16.86 10.92 16.94
C ILE A 27 18.04 10.24 16.25
N ILE A 28 17.91 9.87 14.97
CA ILE A 28 19.02 9.28 14.20
C ILE A 28 20.23 10.22 14.15
N ARG A 29 20.00 11.52 13.99
CA ARG A 29 21.06 12.54 14.01
C ARG A 29 21.74 12.61 15.38
N LEU A 30 20.97 12.59 16.47
CA LEU A 30 21.51 12.56 17.84
C LEU A 30 22.33 11.29 18.10
N ILE A 31 21.87 10.13 17.63
CA ILE A 31 22.61 8.87 17.73
C ILE A 31 23.91 8.95 16.94
N SER A 32 23.89 9.51 15.73
CA SER A 32 25.08 9.72 14.89
C SER A 32 26.14 10.59 15.59
N ILE A 33 25.71 11.67 16.25
CA ILE A 33 26.63 12.54 17.01
C ILE A 33 27.31 11.77 18.15
N ASN A 34 26.60 10.87 18.83
CA ASN A 34 27.11 10.19 20.03
C ASN A 34 27.80 8.85 19.74
N SER A 35 27.44 8.18 18.64
CA SER A 35 27.86 6.79 18.36
C SER A 35 28.59 6.61 17.01
N GLY A 36 28.68 7.68 16.21
CA GLY A 36 29.33 7.67 14.91
C GLY A 36 28.61 6.84 13.84
N ASP A 37 29.17 6.85 12.63
CA ASP A 37 28.49 6.36 11.42
C ASP A 37 28.32 4.83 11.38
N LEU A 38 29.21 4.07 12.01
CA LEU A 38 29.11 2.60 12.00
C LEU A 38 27.86 2.11 12.72
N ILE A 39 27.55 2.69 13.89
CA ILE A 39 26.36 2.34 14.66
C ILE A 39 25.10 2.89 13.97
N THR A 40 25.15 4.14 13.51
CA THR A 40 24.02 4.77 12.81
C THR A 40 23.65 4.05 11.52
N SER A 41 24.62 3.63 10.72
CA SER A 41 24.36 2.89 9.47
C SER A 41 23.71 1.54 9.73
N ARG A 42 24.14 0.80 10.76
CA ARG A 42 23.47 -0.43 11.18
C ARG A 42 22.03 -0.19 11.63
N LEU A 43 21.81 0.84 12.44
CA LEU A 43 20.46 1.22 12.88
C LEU A 43 19.55 1.54 11.69
N ILE A 44 19.99 2.38 10.75
CA ILE A 44 19.21 2.73 9.56
C ILE A 44 18.90 1.49 8.71
N ALA A 45 19.88 0.58 8.55
CA ALA A 45 19.67 -0.65 7.81
C ALA A 45 18.60 -1.55 8.44
N THR A 46 18.62 -1.71 9.77
CA THR A 46 17.57 -2.44 10.50
C THR A 46 16.20 -1.78 10.34
N LEU A 47 16.10 -0.47 10.55
CA LEU A 47 14.83 0.26 10.40
C LEU A 47 14.27 0.16 8.98
N TRP A 48 15.14 0.17 7.98
CA TRP A 48 14.74 -0.01 6.59
C TRP A 48 14.22 -1.42 6.33
N GLN A 49 14.86 -2.46 6.87
CA GLN A 49 14.38 -3.84 6.77
C GLN A 49 12.99 -3.99 7.40
N ASP A 50 12.81 -3.47 8.62
CA ASP A 50 11.51 -3.49 9.31
C ASP A 50 10.43 -2.74 8.53
N TYR A 51 10.79 -1.59 7.92
CA TYR A 51 9.87 -0.83 7.07
C TYR A 51 9.45 -1.62 5.83
N GLN A 52 10.39 -2.26 5.13
CA GLN A 52 10.07 -3.09 3.97
C GLN A 52 9.20 -4.29 4.36
N GLN A 53 9.49 -4.94 5.48
CA GLN A 53 8.69 -6.07 5.96
C GLN A 53 7.23 -5.64 6.21
N ARG A 54 7.00 -4.51 6.88
CA ARG A 54 5.65 -3.97 7.10
C ARG A 54 4.91 -3.64 5.80
N LEU A 55 5.63 -3.20 4.76
CA LEU A 55 5.02 -2.98 3.45
C LEU A 55 4.60 -4.29 2.77
N HIS A 56 5.28 -5.41 3.05
CA HIS A 56 4.91 -6.73 2.53
C HIS A 56 3.79 -7.40 3.33
N GLU A 57 3.66 -7.08 4.62
CA GLU A 57 2.59 -7.59 5.50
C GLU A 57 1.22 -6.95 5.24
N ILE A 58 1.17 -5.76 4.65
CA ILE A 58 -0.05 -5.18 4.07
C ILE A 58 -0.25 -5.85 2.71
N ASP A 59 -0.64 -7.13 2.72
CA ASP A 59 -1.18 -7.81 1.55
C ASP A 59 -2.36 -6.94 1.06
N PRO A 60 -2.43 -6.54 -0.22
CA PRO A 60 -3.62 -5.90 -0.72
C PRO A 60 -4.74 -6.91 -0.49
N LEU A 61 -5.67 -6.57 0.40
CA LEU A 61 -6.98 -7.19 0.44
C LEU A 61 -7.42 -7.27 -1.01
N ILE A 62 -7.32 -8.46 -1.60
CA ILE A 62 -7.93 -8.80 -2.87
C ILE A 62 -9.36 -8.32 -2.67
N PRO A 63 -9.85 -7.30 -3.41
CA PRO A 63 -11.28 -7.05 -3.41
C PRO A 63 -11.86 -8.38 -3.80
N GLU A 64 -12.56 -9.05 -2.87
CA GLU A 64 -13.33 -10.23 -3.21
C GLU A 64 -14.07 -9.83 -4.46
N GLU A 65 -13.80 -10.51 -5.58
CA GLU A 65 -14.50 -10.22 -6.81
C GLU A 65 -15.97 -10.31 -6.43
N GLU A 66 -16.65 -9.16 -6.38
CA GLU A 66 -18.09 -9.11 -6.28
C GLU A 66 -18.54 -9.93 -7.47
N ASN A 67 -18.93 -11.16 -7.19
CA ASN A 67 -19.54 -12.05 -8.14
C ASN A 67 -20.85 -11.34 -8.49
N PHE A 68 -20.81 -10.48 -9.52
CA PHE A 68 -21.95 -9.83 -10.15
C PHE A 68 -22.79 -10.92 -10.79
N ASN A 69 -23.43 -11.72 -9.95
CA ASN A 69 -24.54 -12.55 -10.31
C ASN A 69 -25.79 -11.78 -9.87
N GLU A 70 -26.07 -10.69 -10.59
CA GLU A 70 -27.37 -10.00 -10.55
C GLU A 70 -28.16 -10.37 -11.82
N PRO A 71 -29.50 -10.27 -11.80
CA PRO A 71 -30.38 -11.42 -11.82
C PRO A 71 -31.28 -11.39 -13.06
N ASP A 72 -31.20 -12.41 -13.92
CA ASP A 72 -31.98 -12.47 -15.15
C ASP A 72 -33.47 -12.85 -14.93
N SER A 73 -34.11 -12.32 -13.89
CA SER A 73 -35.49 -12.69 -13.52
C SER A 73 -36.32 -11.57 -12.91
N LEU A 74 -36.20 -10.32 -13.35
CA LEU A 74 -37.11 -9.25 -12.90
C LEU A 74 -37.56 -8.25 -13.99
N LEU A 75 -37.77 -8.71 -15.24
CA LEU A 75 -38.64 -8.01 -16.20
C LEU A 75 -39.58 -9.00 -16.90
N GLY A 76 -40.69 -9.32 -16.24
CA GLY A 76 -41.71 -10.22 -16.79
C GLY A 76 -43.07 -10.17 -16.09
N ILE A 77 -43.46 -9.05 -15.47
CA ILE A 77 -44.84 -8.89 -14.99
C ILE A 77 -45.76 -8.53 -16.17
N LYS A 78 -46.36 -9.57 -16.75
CA LYS A 78 -47.76 -9.76 -17.20
C LYS A 78 -48.62 -8.53 -17.62
N ASN A 79 -49.17 -8.61 -18.85
CA ASN A 79 -50.50 -8.09 -19.25
C ASN A 79 -50.99 -8.92 -20.46
N LYS A 80 -52.00 -9.81 -20.39
CA LYS A 80 -53.46 -9.62 -20.34
C LYS A 80 -54.07 -8.77 -21.48
N ASN A 81 -54.66 -9.46 -22.49
CA ASN A 81 -56.00 -9.24 -23.11
C ASN A 81 -56.05 -9.22 -24.67
N GLY A 82 -56.77 -10.20 -25.27
CA GLY A 82 -57.87 -9.96 -26.22
C GLY A 82 -57.64 -9.78 -27.75
N LYS A 83 -57.93 -10.86 -28.50
CA LYS A 83 -58.82 -10.98 -29.70
C LYS A 83 -58.40 -10.53 -31.13
N LYS A 84 -58.81 -11.40 -32.08
CA LYS A 84 -58.97 -11.32 -33.56
C LYS A 84 -57.69 -11.62 -34.38
N SER A 85 -57.71 -12.44 -35.43
CA SER A 85 -58.75 -12.72 -36.43
C SER A 85 -58.99 -14.21 -36.68
#